data_AF-A0A3D9MU59-F1
#
_entry.id   AF-A0A3D9MU59-F1
#
_cell.length_a   1.000
_cell.length_b   1.000
_cell.length_c   1.000
_cell.angle_alpha   90.00
_cell.angle_beta   90.00
_cell.angle_gamma   90.00
#
_symmetry.space_group_name_H-M   'P 1'
#
loop_
_entity.id
_entity.type
_entity.pdbx_description
1 polymer ?
#
loop_
_entity_poly.entity_id
_entity_poly.type
_entity_poly.pdbx_seq_one_letter_code
_entity_poly.pdbx_strand_id
1 'polypeptide(L)'
;MSSACRVRAITDLSSLEGTAYVEVMAGACTNRCWNDGSLFFEEEVFGYIEPTIEKYEPTYDHYALTQISMLDWEKIIKALADV
;
A
#
# COMPACT_ATOMS: atom_id res chain seq x y z
N MET A 1 -12.13 20.73 9.98
CA MET A 1 -10.82 21.38 9.72
C MET A 1 -10.15 20.53 8.67
N SER A 2 -9.90 21.08 7.48
CA SER A 2 -9.19 20.34 6.43
C SER A 2 -7.73 20.25 6.85
N SER A 3 -7.33 19.15 7.47
CA SER A 3 -5.90 18.82 7.58
C SER A 3 -5.38 18.64 6.15
N ALA A 4 -4.24 19.25 5.84
CA ALA A 4 -3.59 19.00 4.56
C ALA A 4 -3.30 17.49 4.46
N CYS A 5 -3.78 16.86 3.38
CA CYS A 5 -3.51 15.45 3.09
C CYS A 5 -1.98 15.26 3.03
N ARG A 6 -1.43 14.58 4.03
CA ARG A 6 0.02 14.37 4.15
C ARG A 6 0.33 12.97 3.65
N VAL A 7 1.02 12.89 2.51
CA VAL A 7 1.58 11.63 2.01
C VAL A 7 2.62 11.13 3.02
N ARG A 8 2.33 10.02 3.69
CA ARG A 8 3.24 9.32 4.60
C ARG A 8 2.89 7.85 4.68
N ALA A 9 3.90 7.02 4.92
CA ALA A 9 3.69 5.68 5.46
C ALA A 9 3.52 5.77 6.98
N ILE A 10 2.60 4.99 7.52
CA ILE A 10 2.36 4.81 8.95
C ILE A 10 2.93 3.45 9.33
N THR A 11 3.73 3.41 10.40
CA THR A 11 4.39 2.18 10.89
C THR A 11 3.89 1.74 12.25
N ASP A 12 3.18 2.62 12.97
CA ASP A 12 2.62 2.35 14.28
C ASP A 12 1.14 1.97 14.13
N LEU A 13 0.84 0.68 14.30
CA LEU A 13 -0.51 0.14 14.20
C LEU A 13 -1.47 0.81 15.20
N SER A 14 -0.97 1.25 16.38
CA SER A 14 -1.80 1.90 17.40
C SER A 14 -2.27 3.30 17.02
N SER A 15 -1.69 3.87 15.96
CA SER A 15 -2.06 5.18 15.42
C SER A 15 -3.16 5.14 14.35
N LEU A 16 -3.62 3.95 13.97
CA LEU A 16 -4.69 3.78 12.98
C LEU A 16 -6.07 3.99 13.63
N GLU A 17 -6.91 4.81 13.00
CA GLU A 17 -8.28 5.05 13.43
C GLU A 17 -9.27 4.51 12.39
N GLY A 18 -9.99 3.44 12.73
CA GLY A 18 -10.91 2.78 11.79
C GLY A 18 -10.21 1.80 10.84
N THR A 19 -10.76 1.60 9.64
CA THR A 19 -10.32 0.56 8.69
C THR A 19 -9.95 1.10 7.30
N ALA A 20 -9.93 2.41 7.09
CA ALA A 20 -9.66 3.04 5.80
C ALA A 20 -8.15 3.15 5.50
N TYR A 21 -7.45 2.02 5.61
CA TYR A 21 -6.00 1.93 5.39
C TYR A 21 -5.66 0.74 4.50
N VAL A 22 -4.69 0.94 3.63
CA VAL A 22 -4.07 -0.12 2.83
C VAL A 22 -2.79 -0.58 3.51
N GLU A 23 -2.64 -1.88 3.68
CA GLU A 23 -1.46 -2.51 4.24
C GLU A 23 -0.50 -2.99 3.15
N VAL A 24 0.78 -2.65 3.28
CA VAL A 24 1.87 -3.18 2.46
C VAL A 24 2.86 -3.89 3.37
N MET A 25 3.07 -5.18 3.15
CA MET A 25 3.96 -6.02 3.94
C MET A 25 5.01 -6.67 3.03
N ALA A 26 6.25 -6.74 3.51
CA ALA A 26 7.30 -7.50 2.85
C ALA A 26 7.20 -9.00 3.21
N GLY A 27 7.47 -9.87 2.24
CA GLY A 27 7.50 -11.32 2.44
C GLY A 27 6.22 -12.03 2.00
N ALA A 28 6.04 -13.26 2.47
CA ALA A 28 4.91 -14.09 2.08
C ALA A 28 3.62 -13.61 2.75
N CYS A 29 2.53 -13.60 1.99
CA CYS A 29 1.21 -13.29 2.53
C CYS A 29 0.82 -14.33 3.59
N THR A 30 0.55 -13.88 4.82
CA THR A 30 0.17 -14.75 5.95
C THR A 30 -1.35 -14.98 6.03
N ASN A 31 -2.12 -14.47 5.05
CA ASN A 31 -3.58 -14.37 5.10
C ASN A 31 -4.10 -13.68 6.39
N ARG A 32 -3.29 -12.79 6.97
CA ARG A 32 -3.66 -11.94 8.09
C ARG A 32 -3.40 -10.49 7.68
N CYS A 33 -4.27 -9.60 8.13
CA CYS A 33 -4.06 -8.17 8.00
C CYS A 33 -3.58 -7.59 9.34
N TRP A 34 -3.09 -6.36 9.31
CA TRP A 34 -2.65 -5.58 10.47
C TRP A 34 -1.41 -6.20 11.14
N ASN A 35 -0.41 -6.55 10.34
CA ASN A 35 0.80 -7.22 10.82
C ASN A 35 1.83 -6.23 11.38
N ASP A 36 2.59 -6.71 12.37
CA ASP A 36 3.77 -6.00 12.87
C ASP A 36 4.82 -5.86 11.75
N GLY A 37 5.37 -4.65 11.59
CA GLY A 37 6.36 -4.34 10.56
C GLY A 37 5.78 -4.02 9.19
N SER A 38 4.46 -4.06 9.02
CA SER A 38 3.80 -3.54 7.82
C SER A 38 3.88 -2.02 7.73
N LEU A 39 3.76 -1.53 6.49
CA LEU A 39 3.49 -0.13 6.20
C LEU A 39 2.00 0.05 5.95
N PHE A 40 1.42 1.09 6.53
CA PHE A 40 0.02 1.45 6.33
C PHE A 40 -0.08 2.79 5.62
N PHE A 41 -1.03 2.92 4.71
CA PHE A 41 -1.32 4.14 3.97
C PHE A 41 -2.80 4.45 4.11
N GLU A 42 -3.15 5.71 4.29
CA GLU A 42 -4.55 6.14 4.14
C GLU A 42 -5.01 5.84 2.71
N GLU A 43 -6.27 5.42 2.55
CA GLU A 43 -6.83 5.05 1.24
C GLU A 43 -6.63 6.15 0.18
N GLU A 44 -6.89 7.41 0.54
CA GLU A 44 -6.66 8.57 -0.33
C GLU A 44 -5.18 8.69 -0.77
N VAL A 45 -4.25 8.40 0.13
CA VAL A 45 -2.81 8.43 -0.19
C VAL A 45 -2.41 7.25 -1.06
N PHE A 46 -2.99 6.07 -0.82
CA PHE A 46 -2.70 4.88 -1.61
C PHE A 46 -3.22 4.99 -3.05
N GLY A 47 -4.30 5.73 -3.27
CA GLY A 47 -4.82 6.04 -4.60
C GLY A 47 -3.81 6.73 -5.54
N TYR A 48 -2.75 7.35 -5.03
CA TYR A 48 -1.65 7.88 -5.87
C TYR A 48 -0.71 6.77 -6.40
N ILE A 49 -0.65 5.64 -5.69
CA ILE A 49 0.24 4.50 -5.98
C ILE A 49 -0.49 3.48 -6.86
N GLU A 50 -1.78 3.29 -6.59
CA GLU A 50 -2.63 2.25 -7.13
C GLU A 50 -2.62 2.13 -8.68
N PRO A 51 -2.72 3.22 -9.46
CA PRO A 51 -2.70 3.11 -10.92
C PRO A 51 -1.39 2.53 -11.47
N THR A 52 -0.28 2.72 -10.74
CA THR A 52 1.00 2.13 -11.11
C THR A 52 1.05 0.65 -10.76
N ILE A 53 0.43 0.25 -9.64
CA ILE A 53 0.31 -1.18 -9.27
C ILE A 53 -0.53 -1.90 -10.33
N GLU A 54 -1.73 -1.42 -10.65
CA GLU A 54 -2.63 -2.02 -11.65
C GLU A 54 -1.95 -2.23 -13.02
N LYS A 55 -1.05 -1.31 -13.40
CA LYS A 55 -0.29 -1.40 -14.64
C LYS A 55 0.68 -2.58 -14.68
N TYR A 56 1.33 -2.90 -13.56
CA TYR A 56 2.39 -3.91 -13.50
C TYR A 56 1.93 -5.22 -12.85
N GLU A 57 0.83 -5.21 -12.10
CA GLU A 57 0.18 -6.38 -11.52
C GLU A 57 -1.32 -6.35 -11.88
N PRO A 58 -1.72 -6.93 -13.03
CA PRO A 58 -3.11 -6.93 -13.48
C PRO A 58 -4.05 -7.77 -12.60
N THR A 59 -3.53 -8.58 -11.68
CA THR A 59 -4.33 -9.34 -10.72
C THR A 59 -4.59 -8.57 -9.42
N TYR A 60 -4.09 -7.34 -9.32
CA TYR A 60 -4.37 -6.45 -8.20
C TYR A 60 -5.87 -6.19 -8.06
N ASP A 61 -6.34 -6.24 -6.82
CA ASP A 61 -7.71 -5.91 -6.43
C ASP A 61 -7.65 -5.10 -5.14
N HIS A 62 -8.18 -3.88 -5.19
CA HIS A 62 -8.25 -2.95 -4.07
C HIS A 62 -8.81 -3.57 -2.79
N TYR A 63 -9.78 -4.49 -2.93
CA TYR A 63 -10.50 -5.09 -1.80
C TYR A 63 -9.93 -6.45 -1.38
N ALA A 64 -8.84 -6.92 -2.01
CA ALA A 64 -8.27 -8.23 -1.75
C ALA A 64 -6.78 -8.18 -1.41
N LEU A 65 -6.29 -9.29 -0.84
CA LEU A 65 -4.86 -9.49 -0.65
C LEU A 65 -4.23 -9.90 -1.99
N THR A 66 -3.38 -9.03 -2.52
CA THR A 66 -2.59 -9.33 -3.72
C THR A 66 -1.14 -9.55 -3.33
N GLN A 67 -0.60 -10.73 -3.64
CA GLN A 67 0.84 -10.99 -3.52
C GLN A 67 1.53 -10.57 -4.80
N ILE A 68 2.42 -9.58 -4.70
CA ILE A 68 3.17 -9.04 -5.84
C ILE A 68 4.58 -9.62 -5.84
N SER A 69 5.07 -10.00 -7.02
CA SER A 69 6.45 -10.49 -7.16
C SER A 69 7.45 -9.35 -6.90
N MET A 70 8.64 -9.68 -6.38
CA MET A 70 9.70 -8.68 -6.19
C MET A 70 10.08 -7.97 -7.51
N LEU A 71 10.07 -8.70 -8.62
CA LEU A 71 10.38 -8.15 -9.95
C LEU A 71 9.33 -7.14 -10.43
N ASP A 72 8.05 -7.37 -10.14
CA ASP A 72 7.00 -6.41 -10.50
C ASP A 72 6.97 -5.23 -9.54
N TRP A 73 7.25 -5.45 -8.26
CA TRP A 73 7.41 -4.38 -7.27
C TRP A 73 8.57 -3.43 -7.61
N GLU A 74 9.70 -3.95 -8.10
CA GLU A 74 10.81 -3.12 -8.60
C GLU A 74 10.40 -2.24 -9.77
N LYS A 75 9.57 -2.75 -10.70
CA LYS A 75 9.03 -1.93 -11.81
C LYS A 75 8.10 -0.84 -11.30
N ILE A 76 7.25 -1.15 -10.33
CA ILE A 76 6.33 -0.21 -9.68
C ILE A 76 7.11 0.93 -9.02
N ILE A 77 8.09 0.60 -8.17
CA ILE A 77 8.92 1.61 -7.49
C ILE A 77 9.65 2.50 -8.50
N LYS A 78 10.24 1.89 -9.54
CA LYS A 78 10.94 2.66 -10.58
C LYS A 78 10.00 3.64 -11.27
N ALA A 79 8.80 3.19 -11.65
CA ALA A 79 7.82 4.04 -12.31
C ALA A 79 7.34 5.19 -11.42
N LEU A 80 7.17 4.96 -10.11
CA LEU A 80 6.79 6.02 -9.15
C LEU A 80 7.91 7.03 -8.91
N ALA A 81 9.18 6.61 -8.97
CA ALA A 81 10.33 7.50 -8.77
C ALA A 81 10.59 8.44 -9.95
N ASP A 82 10.04 8.12 -11.14
CA ASP A 82 10.17 8.91 -12.36
C ASP A 82 9.04 9.98 -12.51
N VAL A 83 8.15 10.13 -11.51
CA VAL A 83 7.04 11.12 -11.44
C VAL A 83 7.47 12.37 -10.69
#